data_AF-A0A1V5BYZ7-F1
#
_entry.id   AF-A0A1V5BYZ7-F1
#
_cell.length_a   1.000
_cell.length_b   1.000
_cell.length_c   1.000
_cell.angle_alpha   90.00
_cell.angle_beta   90.00
_cell.angle_gamma   90.00
#
_symmetry.space_group_name_H-M   'P 1'
#
loop_
_entity.id
_entity.type
_entity.pdbx_description
1 polymer ?
#
loop_
_entity_poly.entity_id
_entity_poly.type
_entity_poly.pdbx_seq_one_letter_code
_entity_poly.pdbx_strand_id
1 'polypeptide(L)'
;MELKVRTKKVITQPDQIAKIFQTIQNSENEIDRMKEKLWTVGLDTRKRIVYIELVALGTLNACLVQPREVFRLAVMRAVADILVVHG
;
A
#
# COMPACT_ATOMS: atom_id res chain seq x y z
N MET A 1 7.87 5.56 1.10
CA MET A 1 7.93 5.38 2.58
C MET A 1 7.36 4.02 2.92
N GLU A 2 8.09 3.17 3.65
CA GLU A 2 7.62 1.82 4.02
C GLU A 2 7.08 1.80 5.45
N LEU A 3 5.90 1.20 5.63
CA LEU A 3 5.32 0.98 6.95
C LEU A 3 5.76 -0.38 7.50
N LYS A 4 6.21 -0.39 8.76
CA LYS A 4 6.54 -1.64 9.46
C LYS A 4 5.25 -2.36 9.85
N VAL A 5 4.88 -3.38 9.09
CA VAL A 5 3.71 -4.21 9.39
C VAL A 5 4.12 -5.41 10.23
N ARG A 6 3.56 -5.52 11.44
CA ARG A 6 3.73 -6.69 12.34
C ARG A 6 2.45 -7.50 12.46
N THR A 7 1.74 -7.72 11.35
CA THR A 7 0.53 -8.56 11.35
C THR A 7 0.83 -9.94 10.81
N LYS A 8 0.40 -10.98 11.54
CA LYS A 8 0.38 -12.37 11.01
C LYS A 8 -0.93 -12.68 10.28
N LYS A 9 -1.82 -11.70 10.14
CA LYS A 9 -3.15 -11.88 9.56
C LYS A 9 -3.03 -12.20 8.07
N VAL A 10 -3.71 -13.27 7.67
CA VAL A 10 -3.86 -13.68 6.28
C VAL A 10 -4.89 -12.78 5.62
N ILE A 11 -4.57 -12.28 4.43
CA ILE A 11 -5.43 -11.44 3.61
C ILE A 11 -6.16 -12.31 2.60
N THR A 12 -7.48 -12.37 2.71
CA THR A 12 -8.37 -13.15 1.84
C THR A 12 -9.43 -12.28 1.17
N GLN A 13 -9.69 -11.08 1.71
CA GLN A 13 -10.74 -10.18 1.22
C GLN A 13 -10.24 -8.74 1.09
N PRO A 14 -10.66 -7.98 0.06
CA PRO A 14 -10.27 -6.57 -0.12
C PRO A 14 -10.59 -5.68 1.09
N ASP A 15 -11.71 -5.93 1.79
CA ASP A 15 -12.12 -5.15 2.96
C ASP A 15 -11.09 -5.18 4.10
N GLN A 16 -10.31 -6.26 4.20
CA GLN A 16 -9.27 -6.37 5.22
C GLN A 16 -8.14 -5.37 4.98
N ILE A 17 -7.80 -5.12 3.71
CA ILE A 17 -6.83 -4.10 3.30
C ILE A 17 -7.45 -2.71 3.44
N ALA A 18 -8.69 -2.51 3.00
CA ALA A 18 -9.38 -1.23 3.12
C ALA A 18 -9.42 -0.73 4.58
N LYS A 19 -9.73 -1.61 5.54
CA LYS A 19 -9.72 -1.27 6.98
C LYS A 19 -8.34 -0.86 7.50
N ILE A 20 -7.27 -1.49 7.02
CA ILE A 20 -5.89 -1.11 7.38
C ILE A 20 -5.61 0.30 6.85
N PHE A 21 -5.94 0.59 5.60
CA PHE A 21 -5.69 1.90 4.99
C PHE A 21 -6.59 3.01 5.54
N GLN A 22 -7.84 2.72 5.88
CA GLN A 22 -8.68 3.66 6.63
C GLN A 22 -8.06 4.02 7.98
N THR A 23 -7.50 3.03 8.69
CA THR A 23 -6.80 3.30 9.96
C THR A 23 -5.57 4.18 9.76
N ILE A 24 -4.80 3.94 8.69
CA ILE A 24 -3.64 4.76 8.32
C ILE A 24 -4.09 6.19 8.00
N GLN A 25 -5.07 6.38 7.12
CA GLN A 25 -5.59 7.70 6.72
C GLN A 25 -6.20 8.48 7.89
N ASN A 26 -6.92 7.79 8.80
CA ASN A 26 -7.51 8.42 9.99
C ASN A 26 -6.46 8.89 11.01
N SER A 27 -5.23 8.39 10.92
CA SER A 27 -4.11 8.84 11.76
C SER A 27 -3.40 10.08 11.20
N GLU A 28 -3.71 10.47 9.97
CA GLU A 28 -3.13 11.65 9.32
C GLU A 28 -3.92 12.92 9.68
N ASN A 29 -3.26 14.08 9.57
CA ASN A 29 -3.96 15.35 9.67
C ASN A 29 -4.90 15.55 8.46
N GLU A 30 -5.82 16.51 8.58
CA GLU A 30 -6.86 16.74 7.56
C GLU A 30 -6.29 17.05 6.17
N ILE A 31 -5.22 17.85 6.09
CA ILE A 31 -4.61 18.25 4.82
C ILE A 31 -3.95 17.05 4.13
N ASP A 32 -3.21 16.23 4.88
CA ASP A 32 -2.52 15.06 4.35
C ASP A 32 -3.50 13.98 3.93
N ARG A 33 -4.63 13.84 4.63
CA ARG A 33 -5.69 12.88 4.28
C ARG A 33 -6.33 13.17 2.92
N MET A 34 -6.37 14.44 2.49
CA MET A 34 -6.96 14.86 1.21
C MET A 34 -6.01 14.67 0.02
N LYS A 35 -4.73 14.32 0.24
CA LYS A 35 -3.78 14.11 -0.85
C LYS A 35 -3.98 12.74 -1.47
N GLU A 36 -4.04 12.69 -2.80
CA GLU A 36 -4.03 11.42 -3.53
C GLU A 36 -2.79 10.61 -3.18
N LYS A 37 -2.95 9.32 -2.89
CA LYS A 37 -1.83 8.44 -2.56
C LYS A 37 -1.98 7.09 -3.22
N LEU A 38 -0.91 6.64 -3.86
CA LEU A 38 -0.81 5.28 -4.36
C LEU A 38 0.16 4.47 -3.52
N TRP A 39 -0.37 3.38 -2.96
CA TRP A 39 0.35 2.43 -2.13
C TRP A 39 0.42 1.06 -2.81
N THR A 40 1.48 0.32 -2.53
CA THR A 40 1.60 -1.09 -2.87
C THR A 40 1.73 -1.93 -1.61
N VAL A 41 1.13 -3.12 -1.66
CA VAL A 41 1.22 -4.13 -0.59
C VAL A 41 1.72 -5.41 -1.21
N GLY A 42 2.86 -5.91 -0.73
CA GLY A 42 3.39 -7.21 -1.14
C GLY A 42 2.90 -8.31 -0.21
N LEU A 43 2.45 -9.43 -0.78
CA LEU A 43 2.04 -10.62 -0.04
C LEU A 43 2.97 -11.81 -0.29
N ASP A 44 3.19 -12.62 0.73
CA ASP A 44 3.85 -13.92 0.57
C ASP A 44 2.88 -14.99 0.00
N THR A 45 3.39 -16.19 -0.28
CA THR A 45 2.61 -17.31 -0.81
C THR A 45 1.49 -17.78 0.12
N ARG A 46 1.48 -17.35 1.39
CA ARG A 46 0.42 -17.62 2.38
C ARG A 46 -0.52 -16.43 2.55
N LYS A 47 -0.50 -15.48 1.61
CA LYS A 47 -1.27 -14.23 1.60
C LYS A 47 -1.06 -13.38 2.87
N ARG A 48 0.14 -13.40 3.45
CA ARG A 48 0.51 -12.54 4.59
C ARG A 48 1.26 -11.32 4.07
N ILE A 49 1.03 -10.17 4.70
CA ILE A 49 1.66 -8.90 4.31
C ILE A 49 3.16 -8.96 4.61
N VAL A 50 3.97 -8.77 3.57
CA VAL A 50 5.43 -8.65 3.65
C VAL A 50 5.83 -7.19 3.80
N TYR A 51 5.14 -6.29 3.09
CA TYR A 51 5.39 -4.85 3.17
C TYR A 51 4.16 -4.04 2.77
N ILE A 52 4.14 -2.78 3.19
CA ILE A 52 3.27 -1.72 2.66
C ILE A 52 4.17 -0.52 2.33
N GLU A 53 4.14 -0.06 1.08
CA GLU A 53 4.96 1.04 0.59
C GLU A 53 4.10 2.12 -0.06
N LEU A 54 4.30 3.38 0.33
CA LEU A 54 3.81 4.54 -0.42
C LEU A 54 4.71 4.72 -1.65
N VAL A 55 4.14 4.51 -2.84
CA VAL A 55 4.83 4.58 -4.13
C VAL A 55 4.77 5.98 -4.72
N ALA A 56 3.61 6.63 -4.61
CA ALA A 56 3.43 7.98 -5.11
C ALA A 56 2.49 8.80 -4.22
N LEU A 57 2.86 10.06 -4.00
CA LEU A 57 1.98 11.11 -3.50
C LEU A 57 1.55 11.92 -4.71
N GLY A 58 0.25 11.93 -4.98
CA GLY A 58 -0.33 12.64 -6.11
C GLY A 58 -0.37 14.15 -5.91
N THR A 59 -0.80 14.81 -6.96
CA THR A 59 -1.01 16.26 -7.01
C THR A 59 -2.49 16.57 -6.78
N LEU A 60 -3.00 17.68 -7.30
CA LEU A 60 -4.39 18.10 -7.11
C LEU A 60 -5.41 17.16 -7.78
N ASN A 61 -5.04 16.52 -8.88
CA ASN A 61 -5.96 15.74 -9.72
C ASN A 61 -5.29 14.58 -10.47
N ALA A 62 -4.07 14.23 -10.09
CA ALA A 62 -3.30 13.19 -10.75
C ALA A 62 -2.21 12.61 -9.85
N CYS A 63 -2.10 11.29 -9.89
CA CYS A 63 -1.04 10.52 -9.26
C CYS A 63 -0.16 9.88 -10.35
N LEU A 64 0.94 10.56 -10.70
CA LEU A 64 1.90 10.09 -11.71
C LEU A 64 2.71 8.92 -11.15
N VAL A 65 2.49 7.74 -11.72
CA VAL A 65 3.08 6.48 -11.24
C VAL A 65 3.82 5.80 -12.38
N GLN A 66 5.06 5.42 -12.14
CA GLN A 66 5.85 4.63 -13.09
C GLN A 66 5.80 3.14 -12.72
N PRO A 67 5.54 2.22 -13.67
CA PRO A 67 5.48 0.79 -13.38
C PRO A 67 6.71 0.25 -12.65
N ARG A 68 7.90 0.77 -12.98
CA ARG A 68 9.14 0.37 -12.30
C ARG A 68 9.06 0.58 -10.79
N GLU A 69 8.47 1.67 -10.30
CA GLU A 69 8.39 1.95 -8.88
C GLU A 69 7.33 1.10 -8.18
N VAL A 70 6.25 0.77 -8.90
CA VAL A 70 5.20 -0.16 -8.40
C VAL A 70 5.79 -1.56 -8.17
N PHE A 71 6.60 -2.05 -9.11
CA PHE A 71 7.12 -3.42 -9.06
C PHE A 71 8.50 -3.56 -8.39
N ARG A 72 9.28 -2.48 -8.24
CA ARG A 72 10.66 -2.54 -7.72
C ARG A 72 10.74 -3.29 -6.41
N LEU A 73 9.93 -2.92 -5.41
CA LEU A 73 9.97 -3.55 -4.09
C LEU A 73 9.40 -4.97 -4.11
N ALA A 74 8.40 -5.24 -4.95
CA ALA A 74 7.81 -6.57 -5.12
C ALA A 74 8.85 -7.57 -5.65
N VAL A 75 9.60 -7.16 -6.68
CA VAL A 75 10.70 -7.96 -7.26
C VAL A 75 11.83 -8.11 -6.25
N MET A 76 12.27 -7.03 -5.61
CA MET A 76 13.37 -7.06 -4.63
C MET A 76 13.06 -7.96 -3.42
N ARG A 77 11.79 -8.07 -3.01
CA ARG A 77 11.35 -8.90 -1.89
C ARG A 77 10.78 -10.25 -2.29
N ALA A 78 10.81 -10.59 -3.59
CA ALA A 78 10.29 -11.83 -4.14
C ALA A 78 8.89 -12.19 -3.61
N VAL A 79 7.99 -11.20 -3.58
CA VAL A 79 6.61 -11.41 -3.11
C VAL A 79 5.81 -12.22 -4.13
N ALA A 80 4.85 -13.00 -3.65
CA ALA A 80 4.01 -13.84 -4.49
C ALA A 80 2.90 -13.04 -5.18
N ASP A 81 2.35 -12.04 -4.48
CA ASP A 81 1.32 -11.16 -5.02
C ASP A 81 1.60 -9.70 -4.69
N ILE A 82 1.09 -8.81 -5.54
CA ILE A 82 1.07 -7.37 -5.29
C ILE A 82 -0.39 -6.87 -5.30
N LEU A 83 -0.72 -6.06 -4.30
CA LEU A 83 -1.97 -5.30 -4.25
C LEU A 83 -1.64 -3.83 -4.41
N VAL A 84 -2.51 -3.10 -5.10
CA VAL A 84 -2.43 -1.64 -5.24
C VAL A 84 -3.61 -1.02 -4.51
N VAL A 85 -3.33 0.00 -3.71
CA VAL A 85 -4.35 0.78 -3.00
C VAL A 85 -4.21 2.23 -3.40
N HIS A 86 -5.30 2.80 -3.86
CA HIS A 86 -5.42 4.22 -4.20
C HIS A 86 -6.49 4.85 -3.32
N GLY A 87 -6.24 6.08 -2.87
CA GLY A 87 -7.16 6.85 -2.04
C GLY A 87 -6.94 8.34 -2.23
#